data_AF-A0A091FA48-F1
#
_entry.id   AF-A0A091FA48-F1
#
_cell.length_a   1.000
_cell.length_b   1.000
_cell.length_c   1.000
_cell.angle_alpha   90.00
_cell.angle_beta   90.00
_cell.angle_gamma   90.00
#
_symmetry.space_group_name_H-M   'P 1'
#
loop_
_entity.id
_entity.type
_entity.pdbx_description
1 polymer ?
#
loop_
_entity_poly.entity_id
_entity_poly.type
_entity_poly.pdbx_seq_one_letter_code
_entity_poly.pdbx_strand_id
1 'polypeptide(L)'
;MYNSPQTIIQGDDLILDNSNSTAELYPPEDGSIYIALSNGIFQYTYESRIPQTINHSEQPQTFTLHNIQPAAGVAPKKSFIISFAAQKTIIQYLRAGNMGAQIPLGSENFVFTGTADAIKGNLADNTLSFGNNLTDSSSSYWYGGDADICYCVDGKYKFGIGVRVYYEFTFTTPDSSSDSTAQADGYFFSIVNGTNNSKNSTGGAPAGTSMGELLGYAGPERSDGNDKDNGLRPPQMGIEFDTYPNYRESDICKPNSRNDPTDNKNHMALMYWSDNPTGSCTIGGTSYLKSTFDDNQHGTGGSGGYPPANSIKSDGTGGFYAGAKNGSYNWLEDNTLHRFRLEIIRAASPNVDDTYSYTTKAWVDCAGCSDSQLATFKDLTVAYSDRTPQINRIVTLTPADHQAFDTMLFGWSEATGSSTQTIKFQNFNMFCAKSTCAYGTK
;
A
#
# COMPACT_ATOMS: atom_id res chain seq x y z
N MET A 1 19.34 21.09 14.56
CA MET A 1 19.48 21.97 15.73
C MET A 1 18.13 22.61 15.97
N TYR A 2 17.64 22.63 17.20
CA TYR A 2 16.38 23.30 17.54
C TYR A 2 16.60 24.80 17.46
N ASN A 3 15.76 25.53 16.72
CA ASN A 3 15.67 26.96 16.91
C ASN A 3 14.97 27.19 18.25
N SER A 4 15.64 27.88 19.17
CA SER A 4 15.03 28.34 20.41
C SER A 4 13.75 29.13 20.08
N PRO A 5 12.69 29.02 20.89
CA PRO A 5 11.47 29.80 20.68
C PRO A 5 11.83 31.29 20.57
N GLN A 6 11.45 31.92 19.47
CA GLN A 6 11.62 33.37 19.31
C GLN A 6 10.36 34.08 19.80
N THR A 7 10.56 35.17 20.54
CA THR A 7 9.50 36.11 20.88
C THR A 7 9.59 37.27 19.89
N ILE A 8 8.50 37.55 19.18
CA ILE A 8 8.44 38.63 18.18
C ILE A 8 7.43 39.66 18.66
N ILE A 9 7.78 40.94 18.54
CA ILE A 9 6.90 42.06 18.85
C ILE A 9 6.20 42.51 17.55
N GLN A 10 4.98 43.01 17.66
CA GLN A 10 4.24 43.50 16.49
C GLN A 10 5.03 44.60 15.76
N GLY A 11 5.26 44.41 14.46
CA GLY A 11 6.07 45.30 13.62
C GLY A 11 7.53 44.88 13.47
N ASP A 12 7.99 43.88 14.24
CA ASP A 12 9.34 43.33 14.12
C ASP A 12 9.43 42.22 13.06
N ASP A 13 10.66 41.99 12.65
CA ASP A 13 11.08 40.98 11.69
C ASP A 13 11.14 39.58 12.33
N LEU A 14 10.58 38.56 11.67
CA LEU A 14 10.86 37.16 12.00
C LEU A 14 12.20 36.77 11.35
N ILE A 15 13.19 36.36 12.15
CA ILE A 15 14.52 35.94 11.68
C ILE A 15 14.66 34.42 11.81
N LEU A 16 14.71 33.70 10.69
CA LEU A 16 14.96 32.26 10.67
C LEU A 16 16.45 32.01 10.43
N ASP A 17 17.21 31.79 11.50
CA ASP A 17 18.63 31.43 11.39
C ASP A 17 18.83 29.89 11.37
N ASN A 18 19.82 29.45 10.60
CA ASN A 18 20.41 28.11 10.61
C ASN A 18 19.52 26.90 10.19
N SER A 19 18.77 27.01 9.10
CA SER A 19 18.32 25.81 8.38
C SER A 19 19.19 25.55 7.15
N ASN A 20 20.10 24.57 7.23
CA ASN A 20 20.73 23.95 6.06
C ASN A 20 19.74 23.01 5.34
N SER A 21 18.44 23.30 5.47
CA SER A 21 17.33 22.46 5.08
C SER A 21 16.34 23.36 4.36
N THR A 22 15.92 22.94 3.17
CA THR A 22 14.84 23.54 2.42
C THR A 22 13.56 23.59 3.26
N ALA A 23 13.04 24.79 3.49
CA ALA A 23 11.67 25.02 3.91
C ALA A 23 11.01 25.92 2.86
N GLU A 24 10.08 25.36 2.08
CA GLU A 24 9.16 26.19 1.30
C GLU A 24 7.97 26.52 2.19
N LEU A 25 7.84 27.79 2.57
CA LEU A 25 6.61 28.31 3.17
C LEU A 25 5.61 28.52 2.04
N TYR A 26 4.58 27.66 1.97
CA TYR A 26 3.38 27.93 1.19
C TYR A 26 2.34 28.56 2.12
N PRO A 27 2.28 29.89 2.27
CA PRO A 27 1.12 30.50 2.89
C PRO A 27 -0.11 30.21 2.02
N PRO A 28 -1.29 29.94 2.63
CA PRO A 28 -2.54 29.78 1.90
C PRO A 28 -2.79 30.95 0.93
N GLU A 29 -3.52 30.68 -0.16
CA GLU A 29 -3.73 31.62 -1.27
C GLU A 29 -4.35 32.97 -0.84
N ASP A 30 -4.94 33.03 0.35
CA ASP A 30 -5.57 34.20 0.95
C ASP A 30 -4.59 35.16 1.67
N GLY A 31 -3.30 34.81 1.76
CA GLY A 31 -2.29 35.65 2.42
C GLY A 31 -2.33 35.58 3.95
N SER A 32 -2.96 34.54 4.51
CA SER A 32 -3.11 34.35 5.95
C SER A 32 -2.04 33.43 6.54
N ILE A 33 -1.63 33.67 7.78
CA ILE A 33 -0.91 32.71 8.61
C ILE A 33 -1.73 32.47 9.87
N TYR A 34 -1.94 31.21 10.23
CA TYR A 34 -2.64 30.82 11.44
C TYR A 34 -1.63 30.45 12.53
N ILE A 35 -1.71 31.13 13.67
CA ILE A 35 -0.88 30.87 14.84
C ILE A 35 -1.77 30.26 15.92
N ALA A 36 -1.47 29.02 16.33
CA ALA A 36 -2.12 28.36 17.45
C ALA A 36 -1.43 28.74 18.76
N LEU A 37 -2.17 29.37 19.67
CA LEU A 37 -1.74 29.65 21.04
C LEU A 37 -2.54 28.80 22.03
N SER A 38 -2.09 28.72 23.28
CA SER A 38 -2.77 27.95 24.35
C SER A 38 -4.23 28.38 24.61
N ASN A 39 -4.66 29.52 24.07
CA ASN A 39 -5.99 30.07 24.25
C ASN A 39 -6.77 30.28 22.93
N GLY A 40 -6.35 29.66 21.82
CA GLY A 40 -7.07 29.69 20.54
C GLY A 40 -6.16 29.82 19.32
N ILE A 41 -6.75 29.77 18.13
CA ILE A 41 -6.07 29.97 16.84
C ILE A 41 -6.33 31.39 16.36
N PHE A 42 -5.28 32.09 15.93
CA PHE A 42 -5.34 33.50 15.52
C PHE A 42 -4.83 33.66 14.08
N GLN A 43 -5.50 34.47 13.28
CA GLN A 43 -5.18 34.75 11.88
C GLN A 43 -4.43 36.08 11.74
N TYR A 44 -3.32 36.05 11.02
CA TYR A 44 -2.50 37.22 10.68
C TYR A 44 -2.37 37.35 9.17
N THR A 45 -2.24 38.58 8.66
CA THR A 45 -2.07 38.89 7.23
C THR A 45 -0.76 39.65 6.99
N TYR A 46 -0.16 39.53 5.81
CA TYR A 46 1.06 40.25 5.41
C TYR A 46 0.88 40.95 4.05
N GLU A 47 1.57 42.08 3.84
CA GLU A 47 1.28 43.02 2.73
C GLU A 47 2.00 42.73 1.40
N SER A 48 2.99 41.85 1.33
CA SER A 48 3.76 41.65 0.09
C SER A 48 4.26 40.22 -0.13
N ARG A 49 3.92 39.64 -1.29
CA ARG A 49 4.56 38.44 -1.85
C ARG A 49 5.74 38.89 -2.71
N ILE A 50 6.97 38.69 -2.24
CA ILE A 50 8.15 38.74 -3.11
C ILE A 50 8.58 37.29 -3.35
N PRO A 51 8.27 36.68 -4.52
CA PRO A 51 8.87 35.41 -4.89
C PRO A 51 10.38 35.60 -4.97
N GLN A 52 11.14 34.87 -4.15
CA GLN A 52 12.60 34.86 -4.21
C GLN A 52 13.06 33.52 -4.79
N THR A 53 14.01 33.56 -5.72
CA THR A 53 14.66 32.36 -6.26
C THR A 53 15.92 32.13 -5.43
N ILE A 54 15.97 31.04 -4.67
CA ILE A 54 17.12 30.72 -3.81
C ILE A 54 18.21 30.07 -4.67
N ASN A 55 19.42 30.65 -4.65
CA ASN A 55 20.60 30.06 -5.26
C ASN A 55 21.35 29.20 -4.23
N HIS A 56 21.39 27.89 -4.46
CA HIS A 56 21.93 26.90 -3.51
C HIS A 56 23.46 26.88 -3.37
N SER A 57 24.19 27.72 -4.12
CA SER A 57 25.65 27.80 -4.05
C SER A 57 26.19 28.86 -3.08
N GLU A 58 25.32 29.59 -2.37
CA GLU A 58 25.73 30.68 -1.47
C GLU A 58 25.40 30.39 0.01
N GLN A 59 26.05 31.16 0.90
CA GLN A 59 25.91 31.14 2.37
C GLN A 59 24.43 31.22 2.82
N PRO A 60 24.11 30.85 4.08
CA PRO A 60 22.75 30.90 4.61
C PRO A 60 22.08 32.25 4.33
N GLN A 61 20.91 32.21 3.69
CA GLN A 61 20.12 33.41 3.43
C GLN A 61 19.12 33.62 4.57
N THR A 62 19.13 34.82 5.14
CA THR A 62 18.14 35.27 6.12
C THR A 62 16.87 35.69 5.38
N PHE A 63 15.72 35.18 5.82
CA PHE A 63 14.41 35.65 5.36
C PHE A 63 13.79 36.53 6.44
N THR A 64 13.27 37.68 6.00
CA THR A 64 12.61 38.64 6.86
C THR A 64 11.18 38.86 6.38
N LEU A 65 10.20 38.57 7.25
CA LEU A 65 8.80 38.98 7.04
C LEU A 65 8.58 40.33 7.70
N HIS A 66 8.29 41.36 6.90
CA HIS A 66 8.00 42.71 7.39
C HIS A 66 6.49 42.90 7.66
N ASN A 67 6.17 43.76 8.62
CA ASN A 67 4.82 44.28 8.87
C ASN A 67 3.73 43.23 9.13
N ILE A 68 3.98 42.27 10.02
CA ILE A 68 2.94 41.32 10.45
C ILE A 68 1.85 42.08 11.23
N GLN A 69 0.62 42.08 10.70
CA GLN A 69 -0.53 42.72 11.34
C GLN A 69 -1.63 41.70 11.68
N PRO A 70 -2.35 41.87 12.80
CA PRO A 70 -3.53 41.06 13.09
C PRO A 70 -4.62 41.29 12.04
N ALA A 71 -5.37 40.24 11.70
CA ALA A 71 -6.53 40.37 10.83
C ALA A 71 -7.57 41.34 11.43
N ALA A 72 -8.33 42.01 10.56
CA ALA A 72 -9.33 43.00 10.97
C ALA A 72 -10.29 42.41 12.03
N GLY A 73 -10.38 43.06 13.19
CA GLY A 73 -11.25 42.64 14.31
C GLY A 73 -10.55 41.81 15.40
N VAL A 74 -9.26 41.48 15.26
CA VAL A 74 -8.48 40.80 16.30
C VAL A 74 -7.71 41.81 17.14
N ALA A 75 -7.89 41.79 18.47
CA ALA A 75 -7.17 42.68 19.37
C ALA A 75 -5.65 42.36 19.36
N PRO A 76 -4.77 43.36 19.16
CA PRO A 76 -3.34 43.12 19.08
C PRO A 76 -2.79 42.60 20.42
N LYS A 77 -2.13 41.44 20.39
CA LYS A 77 -1.32 40.96 21.52
C LYS A 77 0.13 41.40 21.32
N LYS A 78 0.72 42.01 22.35
CA LYS A 78 2.05 42.62 22.31
C LYS A 78 3.21 41.65 22.08
N SER A 79 3.01 40.34 22.27
CA SER A 79 4.04 39.31 22.06
C SER A 79 3.38 37.95 21.85
N PHE A 80 3.90 37.14 20.94
CA PHE A 80 3.55 35.72 20.80
C PHE A 80 4.82 34.89 20.59
N ILE A 81 4.77 33.64 21.04
CA ILE A 81 5.85 32.66 20.89
C ILE A 81 5.44 31.73 19.75
N ILE A 82 6.24 31.67 18.70
CA ILE A 82 6.10 30.67 17.64
C ILE A 82 6.95 29.47 18.03
N SER A 83 6.31 28.35 18.33
CA SER A 83 6.99 27.06 18.50
C SER A 83 6.81 26.25 17.22
N PHE A 84 7.89 25.98 16.52
CA PHE A 84 7.89 24.98 15.45
C PHE A 84 7.90 23.60 16.09
N ALA A 85 6.78 22.88 16.02
CA ALA A 85 6.83 21.43 16.19
C ALA A 85 7.65 20.89 15.02
N ALA A 86 8.60 20.00 15.29
CA ALA A 86 9.43 19.39 14.26
C ALA A 86 8.53 18.71 13.22
N GLN A 87 8.31 19.35 12.09
CA GLN A 87 7.69 18.72 10.94
C GLN A 87 8.69 17.66 10.46
N LYS A 88 8.33 16.38 10.58
CA LYS A 88 9.12 15.29 9.99
C LYS A 88 9.34 15.65 8.52
N THR A 89 10.61 15.72 8.16
CA THR A 89 11.08 16.18 6.86
C THR A 89 10.56 15.23 5.78
N ILE A 90 9.69 15.71 4.89
CA ILE A 90 9.44 15.05 3.60
C ILE A 90 10.61 15.43 2.69
N ILE A 91 11.61 14.55 2.62
CA ILE A 91 12.77 14.69 1.75
C ILE A 91 12.38 14.15 0.37
N GLN A 92 11.76 14.98 -0.47
CA GLN A 92 11.87 15.00 -1.95
C GLN A 92 10.61 15.59 -2.60
N TYR A 93 10.73 16.82 -3.10
CA TYR A 93 9.98 17.23 -4.29
C TYR A 93 10.93 17.03 -5.49
N LEU A 94 10.83 15.88 -6.16
CA LEU A 94 11.52 15.67 -7.42
C LEU A 94 10.67 16.27 -8.56
N ARG A 95 11.06 17.44 -9.08
CA ARG A 95 10.73 17.81 -10.45
C ARG A 95 11.69 17.09 -11.39
N ALA A 96 11.23 15.94 -11.90
CA ALA A 96 11.45 15.48 -13.28
C ALA A 96 10.64 14.20 -13.51
N GLY A 97 9.39 14.37 -13.95
CA GLY A 97 8.46 13.29 -14.30
C GLY A 97 7.44 13.01 -13.21
N ASN A 98 6.16 13.25 -13.50
CA ASN A 98 5.01 12.95 -12.66
C ASN A 98 4.89 11.44 -12.38
N MET A 99 5.73 10.87 -11.52
CA MET A 99 5.47 9.56 -10.92
C MET A 99 4.70 9.81 -9.61
N GLY A 100 3.94 8.85 -9.09
CA GLY A 100 3.28 9.01 -7.77
C GLY A 100 4.27 9.40 -6.66
N ALA A 101 3.81 9.69 -5.44
CA ALA A 101 4.77 9.98 -4.38
C ALA A 101 5.58 8.70 -4.09
N GLN A 102 6.90 8.84 -4.15
CA GLN A 102 7.81 7.80 -3.76
C GLN A 102 7.73 7.63 -2.24
N ILE A 103 7.40 6.43 -1.80
CA ILE A 103 7.32 6.09 -0.38
C ILE A 103 8.55 5.22 -0.09
N PRO A 104 9.53 5.72 0.70
CA PRO A 104 10.74 4.97 0.98
C PRO A 104 10.42 3.66 1.71
N LEU A 105 10.79 2.54 1.09
CA LEU A 105 10.72 1.21 1.68
C LEU A 105 11.78 1.07 2.78
N GLY A 106 11.50 0.27 3.80
CA GLY A 106 12.40 0.10 4.94
C GLY A 106 12.39 1.28 5.92
N SER A 107 11.58 2.32 5.67
CA SER A 107 11.45 3.48 6.57
C SER A 107 10.72 3.15 7.88
N GLU A 108 10.90 4.01 8.88
CA GLU A 108 10.16 3.99 10.16
C GLU A 108 8.63 4.14 9.99
N ASN A 109 8.17 4.48 8.79
CA ASN A 109 6.77 4.61 8.46
C ASN A 109 6.10 3.27 8.13
N PHE A 110 6.83 2.16 8.15
CA PHE A 110 6.23 0.85 7.97
C PHE A 110 6.30 0.03 9.25
N VAL A 111 5.27 -0.78 9.47
CA VAL A 111 5.18 -1.68 10.61
C VAL A 111 5.21 -3.11 10.12
N PHE A 112 6.15 -3.84 10.72
CA PHE A 112 6.30 -5.26 10.56
C PHE A 112 5.47 -6.00 11.63
N THR A 113 4.75 -7.04 11.23
CA THR A 113 4.06 -7.96 12.14
C THR A 113 4.16 -9.39 11.61
N GLY A 114 4.33 -10.38 12.48
CA GLY A 114 4.50 -11.81 12.10
C GLY A 114 5.84 -12.38 12.57
N THR A 115 6.33 -13.40 11.86
CA THR A 115 7.56 -14.14 12.17
C THR A 115 8.80 -13.27 12.03
N ALA A 116 9.55 -13.10 13.12
CA ALA A 116 10.78 -12.31 13.13
C ALA A 116 11.71 -12.72 11.98
N ASP A 117 12.36 -11.73 11.37
CA ASP A 117 13.26 -11.88 10.23
C ASP A 117 12.62 -12.31 8.89
N ALA A 118 11.33 -12.64 8.83
CA ALA A 118 10.64 -12.95 7.57
C ALA A 118 10.65 -11.76 6.60
N ILE A 119 10.55 -10.54 7.13
CA ILE A 119 10.67 -9.30 6.36
C ILE A 119 11.79 -8.42 6.92
N LYS A 120 12.65 -7.92 6.03
CA LYS A 120 13.78 -7.05 6.35
C LYS A 120 13.83 -5.82 5.45
N GLY A 121 13.68 -4.65 6.05
CA GLY A 121 13.94 -3.38 5.39
C GLY A 121 15.42 -3.02 5.42
N ASN A 122 15.97 -2.56 4.31
CA ASN A 122 17.29 -1.96 4.24
C ASN A 122 17.16 -0.50 3.81
N LEU A 123 17.34 0.39 4.80
CA LEU A 123 17.26 1.84 4.63
C LEU A 123 18.33 2.41 3.70
N ALA A 124 19.53 1.83 3.68
CA ALA A 124 20.64 2.33 2.86
C ALA A 124 20.34 2.16 1.38
N ASP A 125 19.70 1.03 1.03
CA ASP A 125 19.39 0.67 -0.35
C ASP A 125 17.94 0.96 -0.73
N ASN A 126 17.11 1.44 0.21
CA ASN A 126 15.66 1.65 0.04
C ASN A 126 14.96 0.39 -0.51
N THR A 127 15.32 -0.77 0.05
CA THR A 127 14.84 -2.08 -0.38
C THR A 127 14.18 -2.83 0.76
N LEU A 128 13.41 -3.85 0.40
CA LEU A 128 12.71 -4.72 1.32
C LEU A 128 12.94 -6.17 0.87
N SER A 129 13.19 -7.11 1.79
CA SER A 129 13.40 -8.53 1.49
C SER A 129 12.45 -9.40 2.29
N PHE A 130 11.72 -10.29 1.61
CA PHE A 130 10.67 -11.18 2.15
C PHE A 130 11.12 -12.63 2.11
N GLY A 131 10.55 -13.49 2.97
CA GLY A 131 10.89 -14.90 3.15
C GLY A 131 12.24 -15.11 3.84
N ASN A 132 13.28 -14.46 3.35
CA ASN A 132 14.65 -14.47 3.89
C ASN A 132 15.19 -15.87 4.23
N ASN A 133 14.81 -16.87 3.43
CA ASN A 133 15.13 -18.29 3.61
C ASN A 133 14.62 -18.93 4.91
N LEU A 134 13.54 -18.39 5.48
CA LEU A 134 12.83 -19.00 6.60
C LEU A 134 11.81 -20.01 6.07
N THR A 135 11.64 -21.11 6.79
CA THR A 135 10.54 -22.07 6.61
C THR A 135 9.42 -21.76 7.60
N ASP A 136 8.19 -22.16 7.26
CA ASP A 136 7.01 -22.06 8.13
C ASP A 136 6.86 -20.64 8.74
N SER A 137 7.05 -19.63 7.90
CA SER A 137 7.01 -18.23 8.30
C SER A 137 5.83 -17.53 7.65
N SER A 138 5.29 -16.52 8.33
CA SER A 138 4.30 -15.63 7.75
C SER A 138 4.53 -14.24 8.31
N SER A 139 4.27 -13.22 7.50
CA SER A 139 4.32 -11.85 8.00
C SER A 139 3.62 -10.87 7.08
N SER A 140 3.34 -9.69 7.64
CA SER A 140 2.82 -8.54 6.93
C SER A 140 3.69 -7.30 7.18
N TYR A 141 3.75 -6.44 6.18
CA TYR A 141 4.46 -5.16 6.19
C TYR A 141 3.50 -4.06 5.74
N TRP A 142 2.97 -3.34 6.71
CA TRP A 142 1.95 -2.32 6.52
C TRP A 142 2.56 -0.94 6.51
N TYR A 143 2.08 -0.08 5.60
CA TYR A 143 2.33 1.34 5.77
C TYR A 143 1.60 1.83 7.03
N GLY A 144 2.34 2.47 7.92
CA GLY A 144 1.93 2.96 9.23
C GLY A 144 2.27 4.43 9.48
N GLY A 145 2.72 5.14 8.45
CA GLY A 145 3.10 6.56 8.52
C GLY A 145 1.96 7.52 8.18
N ASP A 146 2.26 8.80 8.30
CA ASP A 146 1.41 9.89 7.83
C ASP A 146 1.90 10.38 6.47
N ALA A 147 0.99 10.66 5.54
CA ALA A 147 1.32 11.25 4.26
C ALA A 147 0.17 12.08 3.68
N ASP A 148 0.51 13.21 3.07
CA ASP A 148 -0.45 14.01 2.31
C ASP A 148 -0.95 13.26 1.05
N ILE A 149 -0.10 12.39 0.49
CA ILE A 149 -0.54 11.48 -0.55
C ILE A 149 -1.55 10.49 0.04
N CYS A 150 -2.69 10.34 -0.63
CA CYS A 150 -3.81 9.51 -0.18
C CYS A 150 -4.46 9.92 1.16
N TYR A 151 -4.14 11.11 1.72
CA TYR A 151 -4.65 11.55 3.03
C TYR A 151 -4.42 10.50 4.12
N CYS A 152 -3.21 9.97 4.18
CA CYS A 152 -2.86 8.91 5.10
C CYS A 152 -2.56 9.47 6.48
N VAL A 153 -3.24 8.95 7.50
CA VAL A 153 -2.99 9.23 8.90
C VAL A 153 -2.86 7.90 9.64
N ASP A 154 -1.74 7.67 10.31
CA ASP A 154 -1.41 6.42 11.03
C ASP A 154 -1.57 5.18 10.14
N GLY A 155 -1.08 5.24 8.90
CA GLY A 155 -1.19 4.16 7.92
C GLY A 155 -2.56 4.01 7.26
N LYS A 156 -3.58 4.72 7.77
CA LYS A 156 -4.95 4.65 7.25
C LYS A 156 -5.18 5.73 6.21
N TYR A 157 -5.41 5.34 4.97
CA TYR A 157 -5.61 6.26 3.85
C TYR A 157 -7.03 6.22 3.30
N LYS A 158 -7.43 7.30 2.62
CA LYS A 158 -8.73 7.38 1.94
C LYS A 158 -8.63 6.78 0.55
N PHE A 159 -9.44 5.76 0.28
CA PHE A 159 -9.40 5.07 -1.02
C PHE A 159 -9.86 5.96 -2.19
N GLY A 160 -10.72 6.95 -1.92
CA GLY A 160 -11.18 7.91 -2.93
C GLY A 160 -11.89 7.22 -4.09
N ILE A 161 -11.53 7.56 -5.33
CA ILE A 161 -12.06 6.89 -6.54
C ILE A 161 -11.16 5.76 -7.02
N GLY A 162 -10.13 5.41 -6.25
CA GLY A 162 -9.19 4.38 -6.63
C GLY A 162 -7.74 4.67 -6.25
N VAL A 163 -6.93 3.65 -6.47
CA VAL A 163 -5.50 3.65 -6.21
C VAL A 163 -4.75 3.13 -7.43
N ARG A 164 -3.56 3.68 -7.65
CA ARG A 164 -2.57 3.10 -8.55
C ARG A 164 -1.28 2.86 -7.80
N VAL A 165 -0.65 1.74 -8.09
CA VAL A 165 0.54 1.26 -7.40
C VAL A 165 1.57 0.86 -8.44
N TYR A 166 2.83 1.16 -8.14
CA TYR A 166 3.99 0.65 -8.84
C TYR A 166 5.04 0.18 -7.85
N TYR A 167 5.66 -0.94 -8.12
CA TYR A 167 6.92 -1.34 -7.49
C TYR A 167 7.70 -2.25 -8.42
N GLU A 168 8.97 -2.43 -8.10
CA GLU A 168 9.82 -3.41 -8.76
C GLU A 168 10.15 -4.52 -7.77
N PHE A 169 10.26 -5.74 -8.27
CA PHE A 169 10.55 -6.90 -7.44
C PHE A 169 11.44 -7.93 -8.15
N THR A 170 12.13 -8.75 -7.38
CA THR A 170 12.98 -9.84 -7.87
C THR A 170 12.85 -11.03 -6.93
N PHE A 171 12.47 -12.19 -7.47
CA PHE A 171 12.69 -13.47 -6.79
C PHE A 171 14.18 -13.80 -6.86
N THR A 172 14.91 -13.64 -5.75
CA THR A 172 16.38 -13.76 -5.76
C THR A 172 16.87 -15.19 -5.74
N THR A 173 15.97 -16.14 -5.46
CA THR A 173 16.25 -17.57 -5.55
C THR A 173 15.52 -18.12 -6.77
N PRO A 174 16.22 -18.45 -7.86
CA PRO A 174 15.57 -18.97 -9.05
C PRO A 174 14.95 -20.34 -8.82
N ASP A 175 13.81 -20.60 -9.46
CA ASP A 175 13.23 -21.93 -9.59
C ASP A 175 13.17 -22.33 -11.07
N SER A 176 13.64 -23.54 -11.37
CA SER A 176 13.58 -24.16 -12.70
C SER A 176 12.93 -25.54 -12.68
N SER A 177 12.40 -25.95 -11.53
CA SER A 177 11.69 -27.21 -11.32
C SER A 177 10.53 -27.35 -12.31
N SER A 178 10.25 -28.58 -12.74
CA SER A 178 9.19 -28.85 -13.72
C SER A 178 7.79 -28.58 -13.16
N ASP A 179 7.67 -28.53 -11.85
CA ASP A 179 6.44 -28.52 -11.07
C ASP A 179 6.30 -27.30 -10.16
N SER A 180 7.22 -26.33 -10.21
CA SER A 180 7.19 -25.11 -9.38
C SER A 180 7.16 -25.39 -7.88
N THR A 181 7.96 -26.36 -7.41
CA THR A 181 7.97 -26.75 -5.99
C THR A 181 9.30 -26.54 -5.28
N ALA A 182 10.35 -26.11 -5.99
CA ALA A 182 11.66 -25.99 -5.37
C ALA A 182 11.81 -24.73 -4.54
N GLN A 183 11.03 -23.68 -4.82
CA GLN A 183 10.95 -22.43 -4.07
C GLN A 183 9.47 -22.09 -3.82
N ALA A 184 9.16 -21.42 -2.72
CA ALA A 184 7.77 -21.17 -2.29
C ALA A 184 7.66 -20.04 -1.27
N ASP A 185 6.49 -19.43 -1.05
CA ASP A 185 5.18 -19.70 -1.69
C ASP A 185 4.67 -18.51 -2.52
N GLY A 186 5.47 -17.44 -2.62
CA GLY A 186 5.09 -16.18 -3.25
C GLY A 186 4.77 -15.05 -2.26
N TYR A 187 4.00 -14.06 -2.70
CA TYR A 187 3.63 -12.93 -1.84
C TYR A 187 2.29 -12.33 -2.28
N PHE A 188 1.74 -11.46 -1.44
CA PHE A 188 0.46 -10.81 -1.68
C PHE A 188 0.58 -9.30 -1.47
N PHE A 189 0.14 -8.50 -2.44
CA PHE A 189 -0.04 -7.06 -2.23
C PHE A 189 -1.47 -6.79 -1.74
N SER A 190 -1.58 -6.29 -0.51
CA SER A 190 -2.83 -6.16 0.24
C SER A 190 -3.39 -4.74 0.22
N ILE A 191 -4.71 -4.65 0.08
CA ILE A 191 -5.52 -3.48 0.41
C ILE A 191 -6.69 -3.94 1.31
N VAL A 192 -6.62 -3.61 2.60
CA VAL A 192 -7.56 -4.11 3.63
C VAL A 192 -8.25 -2.97 4.38
N ASN A 193 -9.51 -3.16 4.75
CA ASN A 193 -10.27 -2.11 5.44
C ASN A 193 -9.57 -1.68 6.74
N GLY A 194 -9.40 -0.39 6.91
CA GLY A 194 -8.72 0.21 8.07
C GLY A 194 -9.64 0.37 9.29
N THR A 195 -10.92 0.04 9.18
CA THR A 195 -11.86 0.03 10.32
C THR A 195 -11.65 -1.21 11.18
N ASN A 196 -11.59 -2.37 10.55
CA ASN A 196 -11.44 -3.67 11.21
C ASN A 196 -9.99 -4.15 11.20
N ASN A 197 -9.05 -3.45 10.57
CA ASN A 197 -7.65 -3.84 10.61
C ASN A 197 -6.78 -2.71 11.15
N SER A 198 -5.65 -3.10 11.73
CA SER A 198 -4.56 -2.20 12.05
C SER A 198 -3.27 -2.71 11.44
N LYS A 199 -2.23 -1.88 11.51
CA LYS A 199 -0.86 -2.23 11.08
C LYS A 199 -0.22 -3.39 11.85
N ASN A 200 -0.93 -3.98 12.82
CA ASN A 200 -0.51 -5.17 13.56
C ASN A 200 -1.26 -6.45 13.14
N SER A 201 -2.27 -6.34 12.26
CA SER A 201 -3.01 -7.48 11.74
C SER A 201 -2.18 -8.25 10.70
N THR A 202 -2.24 -9.57 10.70
CA THR A 202 -1.66 -10.43 9.66
C THR A 202 -2.50 -11.69 9.55
N GLY A 203 -2.59 -12.27 8.36
CA GLY A 203 -2.94 -13.67 8.20
C GLY A 203 -1.71 -14.55 8.45
N GLY A 204 -1.86 -15.84 8.22
CA GLY A 204 -0.83 -16.85 8.33
C GLY A 204 -1.32 -18.15 8.97
N ALA A 205 -0.44 -19.14 8.99
CA ALA A 205 -0.73 -20.46 9.52
C ALA A 205 -0.76 -20.45 11.06
N PRO A 206 -1.66 -21.20 11.71
CA PRO A 206 -1.54 -21.46 13.13
C PRO A 206 -0.20 -22.10 13.48
N ALA A 207 0.33 -21.78 14.66
CA ALA A 207 1.59 -22.34 15.16
C ALA A 207 1.59 -23.88 15.07
N GLY A 208 2.66 -24.44 14.50
CA GLY A 208 2.83 -25.88 14.32
C GLY A 208 2.18 -26.44 13.04
N THR A 209 1.70 -25.58 12.14
CA THR A 209 1.18 -25.97 10.82
C THR A 209 2.01 -25.32 9.72
N SER A 210 2.35 -26.09 8.69
CA SER A 210 3.01 -25.58 7.48
C SER A 210 1.94 -25.27 6.44
N MET A 211 1.55 -23.99 6.36
CA MET A 211 0.60 -23.51 5.34
C MET A 211 1.10 -22.21 4.71
N GLY A 212 2.23 -22.31 4.01
CA GLY A 212 2.82 -21.18 3.28
C GLY A 212 1.88 -20.62 2.22
N GLU A 213 0.96 -21.45 1.71
CA GLU A 213 -0.04 -21.03 0.73
C GLU A 213 -0.98 -19.94 1.23
N LEU A 214 -1.01 -19.61 2.52
CA LEU A 214 -1.86 -18.53 3.04
C LEU A 214 -1.29 -17.13 2.75
N LEU A 215 -0.01 -17.04 2.35
CA LEU A 215 0.75 -15.82 2.02
C LEU A 215 0.60 -14.66 3.01
N GLY A 216 0.32 -14.97 4.27
CA GLY A 216 0.13 -13.98 5.33
C GLY A 216 -1.08 -13.05 5.14
N TYR A 217 -1.93 -13.25 4.13
CA TYR A 217 -3.19 -12.50 3.97
C TYR A 217 -4.40 -13.31 4.44
N ALA A 218 -4.41 -14.61 4.16
CA ALA A 218 -5.39 -15.56 4.64
C ALA A 218 -4.90 -16.25 5.92
N GLY A 219 -5.80 -16.97 6.58
CA GLY A 219 -5.53 -17.71 7.79
C GLY A 219 -5.68 -16.88 9.07
N PRO A 220 -5.75 -17.55 10.22
CA PRO A 220 -6.19 -16.94 11.47
C PRO A 220 -5.05 -16.27 12.25
N GLU A 221 -3.84 -16.15 11.71
CA GLU A 221 -2.73 -15.55 12.49
C GLU A 221 -3.07 -14.12 12.99
N ARG A 222 -2.26 -13.62 13.92
CA ARG A 222 -2.51 -12.49 14.81
C ARG A 222 -3.32 -11.33 14.22
N SER A 223 -4.48 -11.08 14.83
CA SER A 223 -5.16 -9.77 14.77
C SER A 223 -4.96 -9.00 16.10
N ASP A 224 -5.20 -7.70 16.10
CA ASP A 224 -4.90 -6.81 17.22
C ASP A 224 -5.80 -7.03 18.46
N GLY A 225 -5.18 -6.85 19.64
CA GLY A 225 -5.79 -6.45 20.92
C GLY A 225 -6.83 -7.37 21.56
N ASN A 226 -7.91 -7.70 20.86
CA ASN A 226 -9.11 -8.37 21.39
C ASN A 226 -9.66 -9.48 20.50
N ASP A 227 -9.21 -9.60 19.24
CA ASP A 227 -9.68 -10.59 18.25
C ASP A 227 -8.54 -11.50 17.79
N LYS A 228 -7.73 -11.99 18.73
CA LYS A 228 -6.73 -13.03 18.43
C LYS A 228 -7.44 -14.15 17.65
N ASP A 229 -6.78 -14.69 16.63
CA ASP A 229 -7.26 -15.81 15.82
C ASP A 229 -8.23 -15.48 14.66
N ASN A 230 -8.34 -14.20 14.29
CA ASN A 230 -9.24 -13.73 13.20
C ASN A 230 -8.53 -13.22 11.93
N GLY A 231 -7.19 -13.31 11.83
CA GLY A 231 -6.48 -12.93 10.61
C GLY A 231 -6.69 -11.47 10.18
N LEU A 232 -6.59 -11.25 8.87
CA LEU A 232 -7.09 -10.03 8.23
C LEU A 232 -8.61 -10.10 8.10
N ARG A 233 -9.29 -9.02 8.49
CA ARG A 233 -10.75 -8.98 8.51
C ARG A 233 -11.30 -8.35 7.23
N PRO A 234 -12.46 -8.80 6.74
CA PRO A 234 -13.08 -8.26 5.55
C PRO A 234 -13.64 -6.83 5.76
N PRO A 235 -13.80 -6.08 4.65
CA PRO A 235 -13.39 -6.47 3.30
C PRO A 235 -11.88 -6.29 3.06
N GLN A 236 -11.34 -7.11 2.14
CA GLN A 236 -9.95 -7.09 1.67
C GLN A 236 -9.87 -7.34 0.17
N MET A 237 -8.86 -6.81 -0.50
CA MET A 237 -8.57 -7.19 -1.87
C MET A 237 -7.08 -7.04 -2.16
N GLY A 238 -6.59 -7.77 -3.13
CA GLY A 238 -5.18 -7.67 -3.49
C GLY A 238 -4.79 -8.58 -4.63
N ILE A 239 -3.51 -8.51 -4.98
CA ILE A 239 -2.93 -9.36 -6.00
C ILE A 239 -1.98 -10.34 -5.34
N GLU A 240 -2.31 -11.62 -5.48
CA GLU A 240 -1.43 -12.73 -5.21
C GLU A 240 -0.43 -12.90 -6.34
N PHE A 241 0.80 -13.22 -5.96
CA PHE A 241 1.83 -13.78 -6.81
C PHE A 241 2.21 -15.13 -6.23
N ASP A 242 1.63 -16.19 -6.79
CA ASP A 242 1.81 -17.54 -6.31
C ASP A 242 2.85 -18.26 -7.15
N THR A 243 3.88 -18.78 -6.48
CA THR A 243 4.97 -19.55 -7.09
C THR A 243 4.92 -21.02 -6.75
N TYR A 244 3.98 -21.48 -5.93
CA TYR A 244 3.91 -22.86 -5.47
C TYR A 244 2.50 -23.45 -5.65
N PRO A 245 2.32 -24.50 -6.47
CA PRO A 245 0.99 -25.02 -6.76
C PRO A 245 0.43 -25.90 -5.64
N ASN A 246 -0.79 -25.60 -5.22
CA ASN A 246 -1.58 -26.28 -4.20
C ASN A 246 -2.96 -26.74 -4.74
N TYR A 247 -3.10 -28.03 -5.05
CA TYR A 247 -4.17 -28.59 -5.90
C TYR A 247 -5.51 -28.90 -5.23
N ARG A 248 -5.88 -28.17 -4.17
CA ARG A 248 -7.14 -28.30 -3.41
C ARG A 248 -7.23 -29.55 -2.51
N GLU A 249 -7.07 -29.32 -1.22
CA GLU A 249 -7.53 -30.22 -0.16
C GLU A 249 -9.04 -30.06 0.09
N SER A 250 -9.70 -31.17 0.43
CA SER A 250 -11.14 -31.21 0.73
C SER A 250 -11.52 -30.36 1.95
N ASP A 251 -10.60 -30.27 2.89
CA ASP A 251 -10.71 -29.48 4.10
C ASP A 251 -9.84 -28.23 3.98
N ILE A 252 -10.47 -27.06 3.87
CA ILE A 252 -9.76 -25.77 3.75
C ILE A 252 -8.90 -25.45 4.98
N CYS A 253 -9.11 -26.15 6.09
CA CYS A 253 -8.31 -26.03 7.30
C CYS A 253 -6.93 -26.73 7.22
N LYS A 254 -6.59 -27.32 6.08
CA LYS A 254 -5.38 -28.14 5.90
C LYS A 254 -4.46 -27.57 4.82
N PRO A 255 -3.16 -27.95 4.87
CA PRO A 255 -2.24 -27.67 3.79
C PRO A 255 -2.78 -28.14 2.43
N ASN A 256 -2.34 -27.49 1.36
CA ASN A 256 -2.73 -27.76 -0.03
C ASN A 256 -4.16 -27.33 -0.40
N SER A 257 -4.78 -26.40 0.35
CA SER A 257 -6.21 -26.03 0.21
C SER A 257 -6.54 -24.98 -0.86
N ARG A 258 -5.54 -24.28 -1.41
CA ARG A 258 -5.68 -23.09 -2.26
C ARG A 258 -6.48 -23.29 -3.56
N ASN A 259 -6.49 -24.50 -4.12
CA ASN A 259 -7.18 -24.82 -5.39
C ASN A 259 -6.53 -24.19 -6.63
N ASP A 260 -5.21 -24.32 -6.73
CA ASP A 260 -4.44 -23.85 -7.87
C ASP A 260 -4.67 -24.69 -9.12
N PRO A 261 -4.44 -24.11 -10.31
CA PRO A 261 -4.50 -24.87 -11.56
C PRO A 261 -3.49 -26.02 -11.58
N THR A 262 -3.94 -27.17 -12.10
CA THR A 262 -3.11 -28.39 -12.21
C THR A 262 -2.05 -28.33 -13.32
N ASP A 263 -1.77 -27.17 -13.90
CA ASP A 263 -0.68 -27.00 -14.88
C ASP A 263 0.63 -26.49 -14.28
N ASN A 264 0.70 -26.41 -12.94
CA ASN A 264 1.89 -26.14 -12.14
C ASN A 264 2.61 -24.86 -12.55
N LYS A 265 1.85 -23.89 -13.06
CA LYS A 265 2.41 -22.59 -13.44
C LYS A 265 2.26 -21.63 -12.29
N ASN A 266 3.34 -20.91 -12.03
CA ASN A 266 3.26 -19.69 -11.25
C ASN A 266 2.23 -18.78 -11.89
N HIS A 267 1.54 -18.04 -11.04
CA HIS A 267 0.44 -17.21 -11.49
C HIS A 267 0.29 -15.98 -10.59
N MET A 268 -0.51 -15.05 -11.08
CA MET A 268 -1.04 -13.98 -10.27
C MET A 268 -2.56 -13.97 -10.36
N ALA A 269 -3.19 -13.67 -9.23
CA ALA A 269 -4.63 -13.70 -9.10
C ALA A 269 -5.13 -12.54 -8.26
N LEU A 270 -6.31 -12.03 -8.61
CA LEU A 270 -7.03 -11.08 -7.79
C LEU A 270 -7.86 -11.83 -6.74
N MET A 271 -7.53 -11.61 -5.47
CA MET A 271 -8.12 -12.28 -4.32
C MET A 271 -8.90 -11.30 -3.44
N TYR A 272 -9.85 -11.84 -2.68
CA TYR A 272 -10.82 -11.18 -1.81
C TYR A 272 -10.98 -11.97 -0.49
N TRP A 273 -12.07 -11.72 0.26
CA TRP A 273 -12.37 -12.39 1.54
C TRP A 273 -13.41 -13.53 1.43
N SER A 274 -13.69 -13.99 0.21
CA SER A 274 -14.42 -15.22 -0.15
C SER A 274 -15.73 -15.51 0.62
N ASP A 275 -16.34 -16.68 0.48
CA ASP A 275 -17.71 -17.05 0.94
C ASP A 275 -17.98 -16.93 2.45
N ASN A 276 -16.95 -16.63 3.26
CA ASN A 276 -17.05 -16.43 4.71
C ASN A 276 -17.78 -17.60 5.41
N PRO A 277 -17.33 -18.86 5.20
CA PRO A 277 -18.04 -20.05 5.65
C PRO A 277 -18.22 -20.12 7.16
N THR A 278 -19.36 -20.65 7.59
CA THR A 278 -19.61 -20.95 9.01
C THR A 278 -18.79 -22.15 9.50
N GLY A 279 -18.48 -22.17 10.79
CA GLY A 279 -17.78 -23.26 11.47
C GLY A 279 -16.36 -22.91 11.88
N SER A 280 -15.62 -23.93 12.33
CA SER A 280 -14.29 -23.76 12.88
C SER A 280 -13.31 -24.81 12.36
N CYS A 281 -12.06 -24.38 12.17
CA CYS A 281 -10.91 -25.23 11.96
C CYS A 281 -10.26 -25.56 13.30
N THR A 282 -10.23 -26.85 13.71
CA THR A 282 -9.54 -27.24 14.94
C THR A 282 -8.13 -27.72 14.61
N ILE A 283 -7.12 -26.93 14.98
CA ILE A 283 -5.71 -27.18 14.69
C ILE A 283 -4.93 -27.09 15.99
N GLY A 284 -4.16 -28.12 16.34
CA GLY A 284 -3.39 -28.16 17.58
C GLY A 284 -4.25 -28.08 18.87
N GLY A 285 -5.56 -28.37 18.78
CA GLY A 285 -6.50 -28.23 19.89
C GLY A 285 -7.14 -26.84 20.04
N THR A 286 -6.71 -25.86 19.23
CA THR A 286 -7.32 -24.53 19.17
C THR A 286 -8.32 -24.47 18.03
N SER A 287 -9.44 -23.76 18.23
CA SER A 287 -10.47 -23.58 17.21
C SER A 287 -10.37 -22.20 16.58
N TYR A 288 -10.20 -22.18 15.27
CA TYR A 288 -10.06 -20.99 14.43
C TYR A 288 -11.31 -20.80 13.57
N LEU A 289 -11.65 -19.57 13.20
CA LEU A 289 -12.76 -19.34 12.26
C LEU A 289 -12.42 -19.94 10.90
N LYS A 290 -13.34 -20.74 10.35
CA LYS A 290 -13.14 -21.37 9.04
C LYS A 290 -13.05 -20.33 7.91
N SER A 291 -13.68 -19.17 8.09
CA SER A 291 -13.67 -18.10 7.11
C SER A 291 -12.31 -17.51 6.82
N THR A 292 -11.38 -17.47 7.77
CA THR A 292 -10.05 -16.89 7.51
C THR A 292 -9.22 -17.75 6.55
N PHE A 293 -9.45 -19.06 6.52
CA PHE A 293 -8.76 -19.97 5.57
C PHE A 293 -9.35 -19.90 4.17
N ASP A 294 -10.64 -19.57 4.06
CA ASP A 294 -11.36 -19.55 2.81
C ASP A 294 -10.90 -18.41 1.87
N ASP A 295 -10.40 -17.34 2.46
CA ASP A 295 -9.77 -16.22 1.75
C ASP A 295 -8.67 -16.67 0.79
N ASN A 296 -8.04 -17.82 1.08
CA ASN A 296 -7.00 -18.40 0.25
C ASN A 296 -7.53 -19.16 -0.98
N GLN A 297 -8.78 -19.63 -0.97
CA GLN A 297 -9.22 -20.61 -1.96
C GLN A 297 -9.67 -19.95 -3.27
N HIS A 298 -9.05 -20.33 -4.40
CA HIS A 298 -9.48 -19.90 -5.73
C HIS A 298 -10.88 -20.42 -6.09
N GLY A 299 -11.70 -19.53 -6.65
CA GLY A 299 -13.04 -19.84 -7.11
C GLY A 299 -14.10 -19.91 -6.00
N THR A 300 -13.71 -19.67 -4.74
CA THR A 300 -14.65 -19.55 -3.63
C THR A 300 -15.11 -18.10 -3.49
N GLY A 301 -16.34 -17.88 -3.00
CA GLY A 301 -17.02 -16.58 -3.03
C GLY A 301 -18.07 -16.48 -4.15
N GLY A 302 -18.80 -15.38 -4.18
CA GLY A 302 -19.69 -14.99 -5.29
C GLY A 302 -21.04 -15.72 -5.33
N SER A 303 -21.28 -16.72 -4.49
CA SER A 303 -22.58 -17.40 -4.41
C SER A 303 -23.61 -16.51 -3.71
N GLY A 304 -24.66 -16.07 -4.42
CA GLY A 304 -25.73 -15.25 -3.85
C GLY A 304 -25.47 -13.75 -3.84
N GLY A 305 -24.42 -13.28 -4.51
CA GLY A 305 -24.21 -11.87 -4.84
C GLY A 305 -23.15 -11.17 -4.00
N TYR A 306 -22.85 -11.63 -2.78
CA TYR A 306 -21.79 -11.08 -1.93
C TYR A 306 -21.33 -12.12 -0.92
N PRO A 307 -20.02 -12.21 -0.65
CA PRO A 307 -18.93 -11.36 -1.13
C PRO A 307 -18.32 -11.80 -2.49
N PRO A 308 -17.38 -11.04 -3.08
CA PRO A 308 -16.80 -11.36 -4.39
C PRO A 308 -16.06 -12.71 -4.40
N ALA A 309 -16.12 -13.41 -5.53
CA ALA A 309 -15.36 -14.64 -5.73
C ALA A 309 -13.87 -14.37 -5.95
N ASN A 310 -13.03 -15.12 -5.24
CA ASN A 310 -11.60 -15.25 -5.53
C ASN A 310 -11.40 -15.73 -6.96
N SER A 311 -10.43 -15.15 -7.65
CA SER A 311 -10.22 -15.44 -9.06
C SER A 311 -9.75 -16.86 -9.28
N ILE A 312 -10.25 -17.52 -10.32
CA ILE A 312 -9.79 -18.83 -10.74
C ILE A 312 -9.59 -18.84 -12.25
N LYS A 313 -8.58 -19.57 -12.73
CA LYS A 313 -8.23 -19.64 -14.16
C LYS A 313 -9.42 -19.93 -15.09
N SER A 314 -10.39 -20.71 -14.64
CA SER A 314 -11.53 -21.17 -15.44
C SER A 314 -12.75 -20.25 -15.41
N ASP A 315 -12.78 -19.18 -14.59
CA ASP A 315 -13.95 -18.32 -14.47
C ASP A 315 -14.16 -17.37 -15.66
N GLY A 316 -13.11 -17.12 -16.44
CA GLY A 316 -13.14 -16.25 -17.62
C GLY A 316 -13.40 -14.77 -17.31
N THR A 317 -13.33 -14.34 -16.04
CA THR A 317 -13.65 -12.96 -15.63
C THR A 317 -12.43 -12.03 -15.64
N GLY A 318 -11.29 -12.50 -16.15
CA GLY A 318 -10.07 -11.72 -16.27
C GLY A 318 -9.35 -11.45 -14.95
N GLY A 319 -9.63 -12.22 -13.89
CA GLY A 319 -9.00 -12.05 -12.56
C GLY A 319 -7.71 -12.83 -12.35
N PHE A 320 -7.31 -13.64 -13.32
CA PHE A 320 -6.25 -14.65 -13.17
C PHE A 320 -5.31 -14.64 -14.38
N TYR A 321 -4.01 -14.73 -14.13
CA TYR A 321 -3.01 -14.86 -15.19
C TYR A 321 -1.90 -15.82 -14.77
N ALA A 322 -1.67 -16.87 -15.56
CA ALA A 322 -0.51 -17.76 -15.43
C ALA A 322 0.50 -17.47 -16.54
N GLY A 323 1.72 -17.09 -16.16
CA GLY A 323 2.77 -16.81 -17.12
C GLY A 323 3.50 -18.06 -17.60
N ALA A 324 4.16 -17.93 -18.75
CA ALA A 324 5.05 -18.96 -19.27
C ALA A 324 6.41 -18.88 -18.59
N LYS A 325 7.13 -20.01 -18.57
CA LYS A 325 8.54 -20.07 -18.17
C LYS A 325 9.38 -19.06 -18.97
N ASN A 326 10.37 -18.45 -18.32
CA ASN A 326 11.40 -17.65 -18.98
C ASN A 326 12.67 -18.51 -19.15
N GLY A 327 12.87 -19.03 -20.36
CA GLY A 327 13.91 -20.04 -20.58
C GLY A 327 13.64 -21.31 -19.77
N SER A 328 14.56 -21.66 -18.87
CA SER A 328 14.40 -22.80 -17.94
C SER A 328 13.67 -22.44 -16.64
N TYR A 329 13.52 -21.15 -16.33
CA TYR A 329 13.01 -20.70 -15.05
C TYR A 329 11.48 -20.59 -15.05
N ASN A 330 10.87 -20.89 -13.92
CA ASN A 330 9.45 -20.65 -13.69
C ASN A 330 9.15 -19.14 -13.79
N TRP A 331 7.88 -18.80 -14.05
CA TRP A 331 7.53 -17.42 -14.34
C TRP A 331 7.84 -16.51 -13.13
N LEU A 332 8.61 -15.44 -13.38
CA LEU A 332 9.13 -14.46 -12.39
C LEU A 332 10.30 -14.96 -11.51
N GLU A 333 10.59 -16.25 -11.50
CA GLU A 333 11.62 -16.87 -10.66
C GLU A 333 12.94 -17.05 -11.41
N ASP A 334 13.35 -16.02 -12.16
CA ASP A 334 14.55 -16.01 -13.00
C ASP A 334 15.69 -15.12 -12.45
N ASN A 335 15.53 -14.60 -11.23
CA ASN A 335 16.44 -13.65 -10.59
C ASN A 335 16.68 -12.38 -11.43
N THR A 336 15.65 -11.94 -12.16
CA THR A 336 15.64 -10.66 -12.85
C THR A 336 14.70 -9.66 -12.18
N LEU A 337 14.85 -8.38 -12.56
CA LEU A 337 14.03 -7.30 -12.06
C LEU A 337 12.72 -7.22 -12.84
N HIS A 338 11.62 -7.50 -12.15
CA HIS A 338 10.27 -7.36 -12.67
C HIS A 338 9.63 -6.05 -12.23
N ARG A 339 8.64 -5.59 -13.00
CA ARG A 339 7.91 -4.36 -12.72
C ARG A 339 6.43 -4.65 -12.60
N PHE A 340 5.85 -4.28 -11.47
CA PHE A 340 4.43 -4.41 -11.25
C PHE A 340 3.74 -3.05 -11.33
N ARG A 341 2.58 -3.04 -11.98
CA ARG A 341 1.62 -1.94 -11.90
C ARG A 341 0.24 -2.49 -11.59
N LEU A 342 -0.45 -1.83 -10.68
CA LEU A 342 -1.84 -2.09 -10.32
C LEU A 342 -2.65 -0.81 -10.41
N GLU A 343 -3.86 -0.89 -10.94
CA GLU A 343 -4.86 0.16 -10.87
C GLU A 343 -6.17 -0.43 -10.38
N ILE A 344 -6.70 0.11 -9.28
CA ILE A 344 -8.05 -0.22 -8.80
C ILE A 344 -8.88 1.05 -8.90
N ILE A 345 -10.00 0.97 -9.62
CA ILE A 345 -10.91 2.07 -9.89
C ILE A 345 -12.22 1.76 -9.17
N ARG A 346 -12.62 2.64 -8.24
CA ARG A 346 -13.88 2.57 -7.48
C ARG A 346 -14.91 3.49 -8.13
N ALA A 347 -16.08 2.95 -8.45
CA ALA A 347 -17.19 3.73 -8.96
C ALA A 347 -17.63 4.79 -7.93
N ALA A 348 -17.83 6.02 -8.40
CA ALA A 348 -18.26 7.14 -7.55
C ALA A 348 -19.77 7.13 -7.26
N SER A 349 -20.53 6.26 -7.91
CA SER A 349 -21.98 6.16 -7.78
C SER A 349 -22.41 4.69 -7.78
N PRO A 350 -23.49 4.36 -7.07
CA PRO A 350 -24.01 3.01 -7.09
C PRO A 350 -24.59 2.66 -8.47
N ASN A 351 -24.58 1.36 -8.76
CA ASN A 351 -25.31 0.73 -9.82
C ASN A 351 -26.82 0.76 -9.52
N VAL A 352 -27.65 0.29 -10.46
CA VAL A 352 -29.12 0.28 -10.33
C VAL A 352 -29.63 -0.59 -9.17
N ASP A 353 -28.83 -1.54 -8.70
CA ASP A 353 -29.12 -2.46 -7.60
C ASP A 353 -28.50 -2.03 -6.26
N ASP A 354 -28.06 -0.77 -6.15
CA ASP A 354 -27.39 -0.19 -4.98
C ASP A 354 -26.02 -0.82 -4.67
N THR A 355 -25.38 -1.40 -5.68
CA THR A 355 -24.04 -1.99 -5.54
C THR A 355 -22.98 -1.08 -6.15
N TYR A 356 -21.71 -1.24 -5.79
CA TYR A 356 -20.64 -0.37 -6.28
C TYR A 356 -19.61 -1.16 -7.07
N SER A 357 -19.34 -0.72 -8.30
CA SER A 357 -18.38 -1.39 -9.17
C SER A 357 -16.93 -1.03 -8.82
N TYR A 358 -16.06 -2.05 -8.79
CA TYR A 358 -14.61 -1.93 -8.65
C TYR A 358 -13.96 -2.60 -9.85
N THR A 359 -13.17 -1.85 -10.61
CA THR A 359 -12.39 -2.38 -11.72
C THR A 359 -10.94 -2.48 -11.31
N THR A 360 -10.38 -3.68 -11.33
CA THR A 360 -8.98 -3.93 -11.04
C THR A 360 -8.24 -4.28 -12.32
N LYS A 361 -7.14 -3.59 -12.58
CA LYS A 361 -6.22 -3.84 -13.68
C LYS A 361 -4.81 -4.07 -13.15
N ALA A 362 -4.13 -5.12 -13.61
CA ALA A 362 -2.75 -5.36 -13.24
C ALA A 362 -1.88 -5.79 -14.42
N TRP A 363 -0.60 -5.42 -14.33
CA TRP A 363 0.44 -5.73 -15.30
C TRP A 363 1.73 -6.09 -14.55
N VAL A 364 2.39 -7.10 -15.06
CA VAL A 364 3.74 -7.53 -14.71
C VAL A 364 4.56 -7.47 -15.99
N ASP A 365 5.63 -6.71 -15.90
CA ASP A 365 6.55 -6.38 -16.96
C ASP A 365 5.93 -5.66 -18.15
N CYS A 366 6.67 -4.66 -18.61
CA CYS A 366 6.44 -4.00 -19.88
C CYS A 366 7.34 -4.68 -20.94
N ALA A 367 7.20 -5.99 -21.15
CA ALA A 367 8.09 -6.74 -22.03
C ALA A 367 8.08 -6.18 -23.47
N GLY A 368 9.24 -5.76 -23.98
CA GLY A 368 9.37 -5.13 -25.30
C GLY A 368 8.90 -3.68 -25.38
N CYS A 369 8.65 -3.02 -24.25
CA CYS A 369 8.30 -1.61 -24.23
C CYS A 369 9.47 -0.72 -24.60
N SER A 370 9.18 0.33 -25.38
CA SER A 370 10.10 1.46 -25.55
C SER A 370 10.29 2.22 -24.23
N ASP A 371 11.35 3.02 -24.15
CA ASP A 371 11.60 3.89 -22.99
C ASP A 371 10.41 4.79 -22.67
N SER A 372 9.69 5.26 -23.69
CA SER A 372 8.48 6.08 -23.52
C SER A 372 7.33 5.31 -22.86
N GLN A 373 7.08 4.07 -23.29
CA GLN A 373 6.05 3.21 -22.71
C GLN A 373 6.42 2.79 -21.29
N LEU A 374 7.71 2.57 -21.02
CA LEU A 374 8.20 2.30 -19.67
C LEU A 374 8.04 3.52 -18.76
N ALA A 375 8.26 4.73 -19.26
CA ALA A 375 7.99 5.95 -18.51
C ALA A 375 6.49 6.08 -18.17
N THR A 376 5.59 5.84 -19.13
CA THR A 376 4.14 5.81 -18.88
C THR A 376 3.75 4.71 -17.89
N PHE A 377 4.39 3.54 -17.96
CA PHE A 377 4.16 2.43 -17.02
C PHE A 377 4.49 2.81 -15.57
N LYS A 378 5.46 3.70 -15.35
CA LYS A 378 5.83 4.21 -14.02
C LYS A 378 5.01 5.43 -13.59
N ASP A 379 4.43 6.16 -14.54
CA ASP A 379 3.57 7.32 -14.28
C ASP A 379 2.20 6.89 -13.73
N LEU A 380 2.02 7.06 -12.43
CA LEU A 380 0.78 6.73 -11.72
C LEU A 380 -0.27 7.86 -11.76
N THR A 381 0.04 9.01 -12.33
CA THR A 381 -0.91 10.13 -12.41
C THR A 381 -1.93 9.94 -13.53
N VAL A 382 -1.58 9.15 -14.55
CA VAL A 382 -2.44 8.80 -15.69
C VAL A 382 -2.79 7.31 -15.71
N ALA A 383 -3.89 6.96 -16.39
CA ALA A 383 -4.26 5.56 -16.58
C ALA A 383 -3.32 4.90 -17.58
N TYR A 384 -2.82 3.71 -17.27
CA TYR A 384 -2.01 2.98 -18.22
C TYR A 384 -2.88 2.31 -19.27
N SER A 385 -2.65 2.69 -20.53
CA SER A 385 -3.43 2.22 -21.68
C SER A 385 -2.58 1.74 -22.84
N ASP A 386 -1.25 1.84 -22.73
CA ASP A 386 -0.34 1.43 -23.81
C ASP A 386 -0.38 -0.09 -24.07
N ARG A 387 -0.88 -0.88 -23.10
CA ARG A 387 -1.02 -2.33 -23.23
C ARG A 387 -2.26 -2.87 -22.53
N THR A 388 -2.77 -3.97 -23.06
CA THR A 388 -3.81 -4.76 -22.39
C THR A 388 -3.28 -5.31 -21.06
N PRO A 389 -4.02 -5.12 -19.96
CA PRO A 389 -3.70 -5.73 -18.69
C PRO A 389 -3.79 -7.26 -18.70
N GLN A 390 -2.97 -7.90 -17.88
CA GLN A 390 -3.02 -9.35 -17.66
C GLN A 390 -4.17 -9.72 -16.71
N ILE A 391 -4.47 -8.87 -15.72
CA ILE A 391 -5.70 -8.93 -14.91
C ILE A 391 -6.57 -7.74 -15.27
N ASN A 392 -7.82 -7.97 -15.65
CA ASN A 392 -8.84 -6.94 -15.85
C ASN A 392 -10.19 -7.49 -15.42
N ARG A 393 -10.53 -7.27 -14.14
CA ARG A 393 -11.74 -7.82 -13.53
C ARG A 393 -12.58 -6.70 -12.95
N ILE A 394 -13.88 -6.82 -13.12
CA ILE A 394 -14.87 -5.97 -12.47
C ILE A 394 -15.61 -6.83 -11.45
N VAL A 395 -15.70 -6.33 -10.23
CA VAL A 395 -16.59 -6.87 -9.19
C VAL A 395 -17.51 -5.77 -8.71
N THR A 396 -18.65 -6.15 -8.13
CA THR A 396 -19.49 -5.22 -7.39
C THR A 396 -19.33 -5.49 -5.90
N LEU A 397 -19.55 -4.46 -5.07
CA LEU A 397 -19.57 -4.53 -3.61
C LEU A 397 -20.90 -4.02 -3.07
N THR A 398 -21.35 -4.53 -1.92
CA THR A 398 -22.49 -3.96 -1.19
C THR A 398 -22.19 -2.52 -0.74
N PRO A 399 -23.20 -1.70 -0.39
CA PRO A 399 -22.98 -0.41 0.25
C PRO A 399 -22.11 -0.50 1.51
N ALA A 400 -22.31 -1.54 2.32
CA ALA A 400 -21.57 -1.74 3.57
C ALA A 400 -20.08 -2.02 3.31
N ASP A 401 -19.77 -2.93 2.39
CA ASP A 401 -18.38 -3.24 2.02
C ASP A 401 -17.72 -2.04 1.33
N HIS A 402 -18.44 -1.37 0.44
CA HIS A 402 -17.99 -0.15 -0.22
C HIS A 402 -17.63 0.95 0.79
N GLN A 403 -18.47 1.17 1.81
CA GLN A 403 -18.21 2.13 2.88
C GLN A 403 -17.04 1.69 3.76
N ALA A 404 -16.89 0.40 4.05
CA ALA A 404 -15.73 -0.10 4.79
C ALA A 404 -14.42 0.17 4.04
N PHE A 405 -14.45 0.27 2.70
CA PHE A 405 -13.34 0.69 1.87
C PHE A 405 -13.04 2.21 1.91
N ASP A 406 -13.77 3.04 2.67
CA ASP A 406 -13.49 4.48 2.77
C ASP A 406 -12.15 4.79 3.45
N THR A 407 -11.72 3.89 4.34
CA THR A 407 -10.45 4.01 5.07
C THR A 407 -9.74 2.68 4.98
N MET A 408 -8.48 2.69 4.55
CA MET A 408 -7.76 1.48 4.13
C MET A 408 -6.35 1.43 4.69
N LEU A 409 -5.85 0.21 4.86
CA LEU A 409 -4.42 -0.09 4.99
C LEU A 409 -3.95 -0.67 3.66
N PHE A 410 -2.67 -0.44 3.35
CA PHE A 410 -2.00 -1.11 2.24
C PHE A 410 -0.65 -1.61 2.71
N GLY A 411 -0.19 -2.65 2.05
CA GLY A 411 1.08 -3.28 2.37
C GLY A 411 1.25 -4.54 1.58
N TRP A 412 2.17 -5.36 2.05
CA TRP A 412 2.35 -6.68 1.52
C TRP A 412 2.33 -7.68 2.65
N SER A 413 1.98 -8.91 2.30
CA SER A 413 2.15 -10.07 3.16
C SER A 413 2.86 -11.16 2.38
N GLU A 414 3.49 -12.06 3.11
CA GLU A 414 4.16 -13.23 2.55
C GLU A 414 4.09 -14.37 3.54
N ALA A 415 4.25 -15.58 3.04
CA ALA A 415 4.48 -16.74 3.86
C ALA A 415 5.33 -17.76 3.11
N THR A 416 5.97 -18.62 3.88
CA THR A 416 6.71 -19.79 3.43
C THR A 416 6.24 -21.02 4.19
N GLY A 417 6.15 -22.15 3.51
CA GLY A 417 5.93 -23.46 4.09
C GLY A 417 7.26 -24.18 4.30
N SER A 418 7.28 -25.47 3.92
CA SER A 418 8.49 -26.30 4.00
C SER A 418 9.58 -25.91 2.98
N SER A 419 9.17 -25.31 1.85
CA SER A 419 10.08 -24.68 0.90
C SER A 419 10.25 -23.21 1.27
N THR A 420 11.39 -22.64 0.91
CA THR A 420 11.70 -21.24 1.19
C THR A 420 11.84 -20.44 -0.10
N GLN A 421 11.85 -19.12 0.03
CA GLN A 421 12.18 -18.21 -1.05
C GLN A 421 12.79 -16.94 -0.47
N THR A 422 13.29 -16.07 -1.35
CA THR A 422 13.56 -14.68 -0.99
C THR A 422 13.12 -13.77 -2.12
N ILE A 423 12.33 -12.75 -1.78
CA ILE A 423 11.84 -11.76 -2.75
C ILE A 423 12.32 -10.39 -2.31
N LYS A 424 12.93 -9.64 -3.23
CA LYS A 424 13.35 -8.26 -2.99
C LYS A 424 12.40 -7.29 -3.66
N PHE A 425 12.08 -6.19 -2.99
CA PHE A 425 11.26 -5.09 -3.50
C PHE A 425 12.02 -3.77 -3.45
N GLN A 426 11.74 -2.91 -4.42
CA GLN A 426 12.30 -1.57 -4.51
C GLN A 426 11.36 -0.64 -5.29
N ASN A 427 11.66 0.67 -5.25
CA ASN A 427 11.01 1.69 -6.08
C ASN A 427 9.48 1.73 -5.97
N PHE A 428 8.96 1.53 -4.75
CA PHE A 428 7.52 1.61 -4.49
C PHE A 428 7.01 3.05 -4.62
N ASN A 429 5.94 3.19 -5.39
CA ASN A 429 5.19 4.42 -5.60
C ASN A 429 3.71 4.11 -5.54
N MET A 430 2.93 5.07 -5.03
CA MET A 430 1.48 4.97 -4.97
C MET A 430 0.85 6.30 -5.35
N PHE A 431 -0.35 6.25 -5.89
CA PHE A 431 -1.17 7.40 -6.19
C PHE A 431 -2.64 7.09 -5.88
N CYS A 432 -3.29 7.94 -5.08
CA CYS A 432 -4.74 7.84 -4.86
C CYS A 432 -5.43 9.02 -5.50
N ALA A 433 -6.43 8.72 -6.32
CA ALA A 433 -7.20 9.75 -6.99
C ALA A 433 -8.23 10.37 -6.04
N LYS A 434 -8.17 11.70 -5.90
CA LYS A 434 -9.16 12.49 -5.15
C LYS A 434 -10.41 12.66 -6.02
N SER A 435 -11.59 12.63 -5.40
CA SER A 435 -12.90 12.64 -6.07
C SER A 435 -13.00 13.57 -7.28
N THR A 436 -13.65 13.09 -8.35
CA THR A 436 -14.06 13.82 -9.57
C THR A 436 -13.03 14.74 -10.25
N CYS A 437 -11.74 14.66 -9.94
CA CYS A 437 -10.72 15.03 -10.90
C CYS A 437 -10.88 14.03 -12.05
N ALA A 438 -11.75 14.38 -13.00
CA ALA A 438 -11.94 13.67 -14.23
C ALA A 438 -10.54 13.34 -14.75
N TYR A 439 -10.27 12.05 -14.92
CA TYR A 439 -9.10 11.61 -15.65
C TYR A 439 -9.05 12.45 -16.92
N GLY A 440 -8.12 13.40 -16.97
CA GLY A 440 -7.90 14.19 -18.17
C GLY A 440 -7.54 13.20 -19.25
N THR A 441 -8.52 12.83 -20.05
CA THR A 441 -8.28 12.23 -21.34
C THR A 441 -7.50 13.28 -22.10
N LYS A 442 -6.20 13.01 -22.30
CA LYS A 442 -5.46 13.69 -23.36
C LYS A 442 -5.82 13.04 -24.68
#